data_AF-A0A6C0DN51-F1
#
_entry.id   AF-A0A6C0DN51-F1
#
_cell.length_a   1.000
_cell.length_b   1.000
_cell.length_c   1.000
_cell.angle_alpha   90.00
_cell.angle_beta   90.00
_cell.angle_gamma   90.00
#
_symmetry.space_group_name_H-M   'P 1'
#
loop_
_entity.id
_entity.type
_entity.pdbx_description
1 polymer ?
#
loop_
_entity_poly.entity_id
_entity_poly.type
_entity_poly.pdbx_seq_one_letter_code
_entity_poly.pdbx_strand_id
1 'polypeptide(L)'
;MPSKKSVSVSNFDTRIKRDKYSSSGPVIFGAVLGIVISMFILNWLVKISKCPCANLPEKEWIREWIMFIIIWQIISLLVYIANDGVPMVYTNIVVAVLSIIVTIINIANIIRIFIYIRRLKEINCDCGLTLQENFIYYWIIFAFAVWGLIAFFGIIALLIRLFSN
;
A
#
# COMPACT_ATOMS: atom_id res chain seq x y z
N MET A 1 -10.02 1.39 61.15
CA MET A 1 -10.00 2.56 60.23
C MET A 1 -8.96 2.30 59.13
N PRO A 2 -9.34 2.01 57.89
CA PRO A 2 -8.37 1.83 56.81
C PRO A 2 -8.06 3.18 56.15
N SER A 3 -6.77 3.51 56.10
CA SER A 3 -6.21 4.70 55.47
C SER A 3 -6.30 4.61 53.94
N LYS A 4 -7.07 5.53 53.32
CA LYS A 4 -7.11 5.71 51.86
C LYS A 4 -5.75 6.25 51.37
N LYS A 5 -4.97 5.42 50.67
CA LYS A 5 -3.84 5.88 49.87
C LYS A 5 -4.38 6.60 48.62
N SER A 6 -4.19 7.90 48.55
CA SER A 6 -4.41 8.71 47.35
C SER A 6 -3.34 8.40 46.31
N VAL A 7 -3.70 7.66 45.27
CA VAL A 7 -2.86 7.46 44.10
C VAL A 7 -2.86 8.76 43.30
N SER A 8 -1.68 9.36 43.12
CA SER A 8 -1.46 10.60 42.38
C SER A 8 -1.81 10.44 40.89
N VAL A 9 -2.84 11.16 40.45
CA VAL A 9 -3.43 11.16 39.09
C VAL A 9 -2.43 11.59 37.99
N SER A 10 -1.35 12.30 38.35
CA SER A 10 -0.35 12.83 37.40
C SER A 10 0.50 11.78 36.67
N ASN A 11 0.61 10.55 37.20
CA ASN A 11 1.41 9.47 36.60
C ASN A 11 0.61 8.54 35.67
N PHE A 12 -0.71 8.72 35.56
CA PHE A 12 -1.56 7.92 34.67
C PHE A 12 -1.62 8.53 33.27
N ASP A 13 -1.74 9.85 33.19
CA ASP A 13 -1.88 10.61 31.93
C ASP A 13 -0.61 10.54 31.06
N THR A 14 0.57 10.49 31.69
CA THR A 14 1.86 10.35 30.98
C THR A 14 2.13 8.95 30.44
N ARG A 15 1.40 7.91 30.89
CA ARG A 15 1.49 6.54 30.34
C ARG A 15 0.64 6.40 29.07
N ILE A 16 -0.60 6.91 29.10
CA ILE A 16 -1.52 6.86 27.95
C ILE A 16 -0.96 7.58 26.72
N LYS A 17 -0.26 8.70 26.90
CA LYS A 17 0.40 9.41 25.78
C LYS A 17 1.59 8.67 25.17
N ARG A 18 2.27 7.81 25.94
CA ARG A 18 3.46 7.08 25.48
C ARG A 18 3.09 5.88 24.61
N ASP A 19 1.96 5.24 24.90
CA ASP A 19 1.50 4.05 24.18
C ASP A 19 0.91 4.40 22.79
N LYS A 20 0.37 5.61 22.63
CA LYS A 20 -0.17 6.11 21.36
C LYS A 20 0.89 6.30 20.27
N TYR A 21 2.15 6.57 20.64
CA TYR A 21 3.24 6.80 19.68
C TYR A 21 3.94 5.51 19.23
N SER A 22 3.68 4.37 19.86
CA SER A 22 4.40 3.12 19.59
C SER A 22 3.86 2.32 18.39
N SER A 23 2.67 2.63 17.88
CA SER A 23 1.97 1.82 16.87
C SER A 23 1.94 2.46 15.46
N SER A 24 2.24 3.77 15.33
CA SER A 24 2.18 4.48 14.04
C SER A 24 3.41 4.28 13.15
N GLY A 25 4.56 3.90 13.72
CA GLY A 25 5.82 3.71 13.00
C GLY A 25 5.73 2.78 11.78
N PRO A 26 5.17 1.55 11.92
CA PRO A 26 4.99 0.64 10.80
C PRO A 26 4.10 1.17 9.67
N VAL A 27 3.05 1.94 10.01
CA VAL A 27 2.11 2.51 9.03
C VAL A 27 2.81 3.57 8.17
N ILE A 28 3.51 4.51 8.83
CA ILE A 28 4.26 5.57 8.15
C ILE A 28 5.36 4.95 7.28
N PHE A 29 6.11 3.99 7.82
CA PHE A 29 7.15 3.30 7.07
C PHE A 29 6.59 2.59 5.83
N GLY A 30 5.48 1.87 5.97
CA GLY A 30 4.80 1.20 4.86
C GLY A 30 4.33 2.17 3.78
N ALA A 31 3.74 3.31 4.18
CA ALA A 31 3.30 4.34 3.24
C ALA A 31 4.48 4.95 2.46
N VAL A 32 5.57 5.32 3.16
CA VAL A 32 6.78 5.87 2.54
C VAL A 32 7.40 4.86 1.57
N LEU A 33 7.54 3.60 1.98
CA LEU A 33 8.07 2.54 1.14
C LEU A 33 7.21 2.34 -0.12
N GLY A 34 5.87 2.36 0.04
CA GLY A 34 4.93 2.30 -1.07
C GLY A 34 5.12 3.42 -2.08
N ILE A 35 5.26 4.67 -1.61
CA ILE A 35 5.52 5.83 -2.47
C ILE A 35 6.83 5.67 -3.24
N VAL A 36 7.91 5.25 -2.58
CA VAL A 36 9.22 5.04 -3.21
C VAL A 36 9.12 3.98 -4.32
N ILE A 37 8.43 2.88 -4.07
CA ILE A 37 8.23 1.83 -5.09
C ILE A 37 7.40 2.36 -6.25
N SER A 38 6.31 3.09 -5.99
CA SER A 38 5.49 3.68 -7.07
C SER A 38 6.28 4.69 -7.91
N MET A 39 7.14 5.50 -7.30
CA MET A 39 8.06 6.40 -8.02
C MET A 39 9.06 5.62 -8.87
N PHE A 40 9.60 4.52 -8.35
CA PHE A 40 10.51 3.65 -9.09
C PHE A 40 9.84 3.05 -10.33
N ILE A 41 8.62 2.52 -10.19
CA ILE A 41 7.84 1.99 -11.32
C ILE A 41 7.53 3.09 -12.33
N LEU A 42 7.13 4.29 -11.88
CA LEU A 42 6.86 5.41 -12.77
C LEU A 42 8.10 5.82 -13.57
N ASN A 43 9.27 5.89 -12.92
CA ASN A 43 10.53 6.21 -13.59
C ASN A 43 10.89 5.14 -14.64
N TRP A 44 10.72 3.87 -14.31
CA TRP A 44 10.89 2.77 -15.28
C TRP A 44 9.92 2.91 -16.46
N LEU A 45 8.63 3.21 -16.19
CA LEU A 45 7.60 3.38 -17.22
C LEU A 45 7.91 4.56 -18.16
N VAL A 46 8.46 5.65 -17.64
CA VAL A 46 8.89 6.80 -18.44
C VAL A 46 10.10 6.44 -19.31
N LYS A 47 11.07 5.68 -18.79
CA LYS A 47 12.22 5.25 -19.58
C LYS A 47 11.82 4.30 -20.70
N ILE A 48 11.01 3.28 -20.39
CA ILE A 48 10.59 2.30 -21.39
C ILE A 48 9.66 2.92 -22.45
N SER A 49 8.93 3.98 -22.10
CA SER A 49 8.09 4.71 -23.07
C SER A 49 8.84 5.32 -24.25
N LYS A 50 10.15 5.55 -24.11
CA LYS A 50 11.02 6.08 -25.18
C LYS A 50 11.47 4.99 -26.15
N CYS A 51 11.22 3.72 -25.84
CA CYS A 51 11.55 2.62 -26.73
C CYS A 51 10.45 2.37 -27.77
N PRO A 52 10.83 2.15 -29.04
CA PRO A 52 9.88 1.87 -30.10
C PRO A 52 9.15 0.54 -29.91
N CYS A 53 9.82 -0.49 -29.38
CA CYS A 53 9.21 -1.82 -29.14
C CYS A 53 8.24 -1.84 -27.94
N ALA A 54 8.24 -0.81 -27.10
CA ALA A 54 7.43 -0.75 -25.89
C ALA A 54 6.05 -0.08 -26.09
N ASN A 55 5.71 0.28 -27.32
CA ASN A 55 4.45 0.92 -27.67
C ASN A 55 3.31 -0.09 -27.83
N LEU A 56 2.97 -0.75 -26.73
CA LEU A 56 1.89 -1.74 -26.65
C LEU A 56 0.60 -1.09 -26.15
N PRO A 57 -0.59 -1.57 -26.57
CA PRO A 57 -1.88 -1.03 -26.13
C PRO A 57 -2.08 -1.16 -24.61
N GLU A 58 -1.44 -2.13 -23.95
CA GLU A 58 -1.55 -2.33 -22.50
C GLU A 58 -0.96 -1.17 -21.69
N LYS A 59 -0.07 -0.36 -22.28
CA LYS A 59 0.56 0.79 -21.63
C LYS A 59 -0.42 1.92 -21.33
N GLU A 60 -1.52 1.97 -22.07
CA GLU A 60 -2.50 3.04 -21.96
C GLU A 60 -3.04 3.13 -20.53
N TRP A 61 -3.11 4.34 -19.99
CA TRP A 61 -3.58 4.66 -18.63
C TRP A 61 -2.69 4.22 -17.46
N ILE A 62 -1.73 3.30 -17.65
CA ILE A 62 -0.87 2.82 -16.54
C ILE A 62 -0.12 3.99 -15.90
N ARG A 63 0.36 4.93 -16.71
CA ARG A 63 1.15 6.08 -16.24
C ARG A 63 0.32 7.04 -15.40
N GLU A 64 -0.85 7.40 -15.91
CA GLU A 64 -1.80 8.32 -15.31
C GLU A 64 -2.29 7.75 -13.98
N TRP A 65 -2.59 6.45 -13.94
CA TRP A 65 -3.00 5.77 -12.73
C TRP A 65 -1.92 5.70 -11.65
N ILE A 66 -0.66 5.41 -12.01
CA ILE A 66 0.42 5.41 -11.02
C ILE A 66 0.60 6.83 -10.43
N MET A 67 0.51 7.87 -11.25
CA MET A 67 0.53 9.25 -10.75
C MET A 67 -0.62 9.54 -9.78
N PHE A 68 -1.84 9.12 -10.11
CA PHE A 68 -2.99 9.24 -9.23
C PHE A 68 -2.77 8.53 -7.88
N ILE A 69 -2.23 7.30 -7.89
CA ILE A 69 -1.94 6.54 -6.67
C ILE A 69 -0.90 7.24 -5.80
N ILE A 70 0.17 7.80 -6.39
CA ILE A 70 1.19 8.54 -5.63
C ILE A 70 0.56 9.75 -4.93
N ILE A 71 -0.25 10.54 -5.64
CA ILE A 71 -0.94 11.71 -5.08
C ILE A 71 -1.89 11.28 -3.95
N TRP A 72 -2.68 10.23 -4.18
CA TRP A 72 -3.60 9.67 -3.20
C TRP A 72 -2.88 9.21 -1.91
N GLN A 73 -1.74 8.53 -2.05
CA GLN A 73 -0.92 8.07 -0.92
C GLN A 73 -0.33 9.24 -0.12
N ILE A 74 0.16 10.29 -0.80
CA ILE A 74 0.68 11.50 -0.15
C ILE A 74 -0.44 12.19 0.63
N ILE A 75 -1.62 12.39 0.04
CA ILE A 75 -2.77 13.01 0.72
C ILE A 75 -3.18 12.18 1.93
N SER A 76 -3.29 10.86 1.77
CA SER A 76 -3.66 9.95 2.86
C SER A 76 -2.66 9.99 4.01
N LEU A 77 -1.37 10.07 3.71
CA LEU A 77 -0.30 10.18 4.71
C LEU A 77 -0.34 11.51 5.45
N LEU A 78 -0.54 12.63 4.74
CA LEU A 78 -0.67 13.96 5.35
C LEU A 78 -1.88 14.02 6.29
N VAL A 79 -3.02 13.49 5.86
CA VAL A 79 -4.22 13.41 6.70
C VAL A 79 -4.00 12.50 7.91
N TYR A 80 -3.31 11.36 7.74
CA TYR A 80 -2.97 10.48 8.85
C TYR A 80 -2.12 11.19 9.93
N ILE A 81 -1.12 11.97 9.51
CA ILE A 81 -0.27 12.76 10.41
C ILE A 81 -1.10 13.87 11.09
N ALA A 82 -1.98 14.55 10.34
CA ALA A 82 -2.81 15.63 10.87
C ALA A 82 -3.86 15.15 11.91
N ASN A 83 -4.27 13.88 11.86
CA ASN A 83 -5.24 13.29 12.78
C ASN A 83 -4.57 12.48 13.91
N ASP A 84 -3.37 12.87 14.34
CA ASP A 84 -2.63 12.20 15.42
C ASP A 84 -2.45 10.68 15.21
N GLY A 85 -2.30 10.24 13.96
CA GLY A 85 -2.12 8.84 13.61
C GLY A 85 -3.41 8.00 13.62
N VAL A 86 -4.59 8.64 13.61
CA VAL A 86 -5.86 7.95 13.38
C VAL A 86 -6.10 7.81 11.87
N PRO A 87 -6.28 6.59 11.32
CA PRO A 87 -6.52 6.41 9.90
C PRO A 87 -7.88 6.98 9.47
N MET A 88 -7.88 7.75 8.38
CA MET A 88 -9.06 8.46 7.85
C MET A 88 -10.24 7.53 7.51
N VAL A 89 -9.94 6.25 7.23
CA VAL A 89 -10.92 5.18 6.97
C VAL A 89 -11.86 4.98 8.16
N TYR A 90 -11.41 5.22 9.39
CA TYR A 90 -12.23 5.01 10.59
C TYR A 90 -13.08 6.23 10.95
N THR A 91 -12.71 7.41 10.47
CA THR A 91 -13.36 8.67 10.84
C THR A 91 -14.49 9.06 9.89
N ASN A 92 -14.46 8.59 8.63
CA ASN A 92 -15.44 8.97 7.62
C ASN A 92 -15.78 7.82 6.68
N ILE A 93 -17.06 7.43 6.66
CA ILE A 93 -17.56 6.33 5.82
C ILE A 93 -17.36 6.57 4.33
N VAL A 94 -17.44 7.82 3.87
CA VAL A 94 -17.23 8.18 2.46
C VAL A 94 -15.78 7.90 2.05
N VAL A 95 -14.83 8.24 2.92
CA VAL A 95 -13.40 7.97 2.69
C VAL A 95 -13.13 6.47 2.72
N ALA A 96 -13.77 5.74 3.63
CA ALA A 96 -13.64 4.29 3.70
C ALA A 96 -14.06 3.61 2.39
N VAL A 97 -15.24 3.98 1.87
CA VAL A 97 -15.75 3.47 0.59
C VAL A 97 -14.82 3.85 -0.56
N LEU A 98 -14.38 5.10 -0.62
CA LEU A 98 -13.46 5.56 -1.66
C LEU A 98 -12.12 4.79 -1.61
N SER A 99 -11.60 4.52 -0.41
CA SER A 99 -10.37 3.76 -0.21
C SER A 99 -10.49 2.32 -0.71
N ILE A 100 -11.65 1.69 -0.51
CA ILE A 100 -11.93 0.35 -1.05
C ILE A 100 -11.94 0.38 -2.57
N ILE A 101 -12.63 1.35 -3.19
CA ILE A 101 -12.69 1.51 -4.65
C ILE A 101 -11.28 1.71 -5.22
N VAL A 102 -10.50 2.63 -4.64
CA VAL A 102 -9.11 2.89 -5.05
C VAL A 102 -8.26 1.63 -4.91
N THR A 103 -8.45 0.85 -3.86
CA THR A 103 -7.72 -0.41 -3.64
C THR A 103 -8.03 -1.44 -4.74
N ILE A 104 -9.31 -1.62 -5.09
CA ILE A 104 -9.73 -2.54 -6.15
C ILE A 104 -9.14 -2.12 -7.50
N ILE A 105 -9.22 -0.83 -7.83
CA ILE A 105 -8.64 -0.29 -9.07
C ILE A 105 -7.12 -0.47 -9.08
N ASN A 106 -6.46 -0.26 -7.94
CA ASN A 106 -5.01 -0.44 -7.82
C ASN A 106 -4.59 -1.90 -8.08
N ILE A 107 -5.36 -2.88 -7.59
CA ILE A 107 -5.12 -4.31 -7.88
C ILE A 107 -5.22 -4.56 -9.39
N ALA A 108 -6.25 -4.04 -10.05
CA ALA A 108 -6.40 -4.18 -11.50
C ALA A 108 -5.22 -3.55 -12.27
N ASN A 109 -4.71 -2.41 -11.81
CA ASN A 109 -3.53 -1.76 -12.40
C ASN A 109 -2.24 -2.57 -12.20
N ILE A 110 -2.04 -3.17 -11.04
CA ILE A 110 -0.89 -4.06 -10.79
C ILE A 110 -0.95 -5.25 -11.77
N ILE A 111 -2.12 -5.83 -12.00
CA ILE A 111 -2.31 -6.91 -12.98
C ILE A 111 -1.97 -6.42 -14.40
N ARG A 112 -2.41 -5.21 -14.78
CA ARG A 112 -2.07 -4.63 -16.09
C ARG A 112 -0.56 -4.43 -16.26
N ILE A 113 0.13 -3.92 -15.25
CA ILE A 113 1.60 -3.78 -15.26
C ILE A 113 2.27 -5.14 -15.43
N PHE A 114 1.78 -6.17 -14.73
CA PHE A 114 2.30 -7.53 -14.86
C PHE A 114 2.14 -8.09 -16.28
N ILE A 115 0.95 -7.93 -16.88
CA ILE A 115 0.68 -8.33 -18.27
C ILE A 115 1.58 -7.55 -19.24
N TYR A 116 1.74 -6.25 -19.02
CA TYR A 116 2.60 -5.40 -19.85
C TYR A 116 4.06 -5.88 -19.83
N ILE A 117 4.62 -6.14 -18.64
CA ILE A 117 5.98 -6.70 -18.50
C ILE A 117 6.10 -8.05 -19.20
N ARG A 118 5.11 -8.94 -19.01
CA ARG A 118 5.14 -10.26 -19.65
C ARG A 118 5.15 -10.15 -21.17
N ARG A 119 4.35 -9.27 -21.75
CA ARG A 119 4.34 -9.03 -23.20
C ARG A 119 5.67 -8.45 -23.70
N LEU A 120 6.28 -7.54 -22.94
CA LEU A 120 7.61 -7.01 -23.28
C LEU A 120 8.68 -8.11 -23.34
N LYS A 121 8.62 -9.08 -22.43
CA LYS A 121 9.49 -10.27 -22.45
C LYS A 121 9.18 -11.19 -23.63
N GLU A 122 7.91 -11.43 -23.94
CA GLU A 122 7.49 -12.27 -25.06
C GLU A 122 7.99 -11.74 -26.41
N ILE A 123 8.06 -10.42 -26.59
CA ILE A 123 8.59 -9.78 -27.81
C ILE A 123 10.12 -9.54 -27.77
N ASN A 124 10.82 -9.96 -26.73
CA ASN A 124 12.26 -9.70 -26.51
C ASN A 124 12.64 -8.22 -26.69
N CYS A 125 11.84 -7.29 -26.16
CA CYS A 125 12.12 -5.85 -26.25
C CYS A 125 13.26 -5.47 -25.30
N ASP A 126 14.50 -5.53 -25.79
CA ASP A 126 15.68 -5.23 -24.99
C ASP A 126 16.02 -3.73 -25.03
N CYS A 127 15.49 -3.01 -24.05
CA CYS A 127 15.71 -1.57 -23.87
C CYS A 127 16.86 -1.24 -22.92
N GLY A 128 17.68 -2.23 -22.52
CA GLY A 128 18.70 -2.05 -21.48
C GLY A 128 18.12 -1.78 -20.09
N LEU A 129 16.84 -2.09 -19.88
CA LEU A 129 16.11 -1.93 -18.61
C LEU A 129 15.77 -3.27 -17.95
N THR A 130 16.36 -4.36 -18.45
CA THR A 130 16.10 -5.75 -18.02
C THR A 130 16.24 -5.95 -16.51
N LEU A 131 17.20 -5.28 -15.86
CA LEU A 131 17.37 -5.37 -14.40
C LEU A 131 16.20 -4.71 -13.64
N GLN A 132 15.76 -3.53 -14.08
CA GLN A 132 14.63 -2.83 -13.45
C GLN A 132 13.31 -3.58 -13.69
N GLU A 133 13.12 -4.07 -14.90
CA GLU A 133 11.96 -4.86 -15.28
C GLU A 133 11.88 -6.16 -14.48
N ASN A 134 12.99 -6.89 -14.34
CA ASN A 134 13.05 -8.11 -13.54
C ASN A 134 12.78 -7.81 -12.06
N PHE A 135 13.34 -6.72 -11.52
CA PHE A 135 13.06 -6.30 -10.16
C PHE A 135 11.55 -6.04 -9.94
N ILE A 136 10.90 -5.28 -10.83
CA ILE A 136 9.46 -5.01 -10.73
C ILE A 136 8.65 -6.29 -10.86
N TYR A 137 9.02 -7.17 -11.79
CA TYR A 137 8.37 -8.46 -12.00
C TYR A 137 8.39 -9.34 -10.74
N TYR A 138 9.57 -9.55 -10.14
CA TYR A 138 9.70 -10.34 -8.91
C TYR A 138 9.04 -9.66 -7.71
N TRP A 139 9.10 -8.33 -7.62
CA TRP A 139 8.42 -7.58 -6.58
C TRP A 139 6.90 -7.75 -6.65
N ILE A 140 6.30 -7.70 -7.84
CA ILE A 140 4.86 -7.93 -8.04
C ILE A 140 4.48 -9.36 -7.60
N ILE A 141 5.25 -10.37 -8.01
CA ILE A 141 5.01 -11.77 -7.60
C ILE A 141 5.09 -11.92 -6.08
N PHE A 142 6.14 -11.36 -5.48
CA PHE A 142 6.32 -11.38 -4.03
C PHE A 142 5.16 -10.71 -3.30
N ALA A 143 4.71 -9.54 -3.80
CA ALA A 143 3.55 -8.86 -3.27
C ALA A 143 2.31 -9.77 -3.36
N PHE A 144 1.96 -10.31 -4.53
CA PHE A 144 0.81 -11.22 -4.65
C PHE A 144 0.88 -12.42 -3.70
N ALA A 145 2.06 -13.00 -3.49
CA ALA A 145 2.24 -14.09 -2.53
C ALA A 145 1.95 -13.64 -1.08
N VAL A 146 2.49 -12.49 -0.66
CA VAL A 146 2.23 -11.94 0.68
C VAL A 146 0.75 -11.61 0.89
N TRP A 147 0.13 -10.92 -0.07
CA TRP A 147 -1.29 -10.58 -0.01
C TRP A 147 -2.19 -11.83 -0.02
N GLY A 148 -1.82 -12.85 -0.80
CA GLY A 148 -2.48 -14.14 -0.83
C GLY A 148 -2.41 -14.87 0.51
N LEU A 149 -1.24 -14.87 1.17
CA LEU A 149 -1.09 -15.43 2.52
C LEU A 149 -1.93 -14.69 3.56
N ILE A 150 -1.92 -13.35 3.53
CA ILE A 150 -2.74 -12.53 4.44
C ILE A 150 -4.23 -12.85 4.24
N ALA A 151 -4.69 -12.94 2.99
CA ALA A 151 -6.07 -13.29 2.69
C ALA A 151 -6.41 -14.72 3.16
N PHE A 152 -5.53 -15.69 2.96
CA PHE A 152 -5.71 -17.07 3.39
C PHE A 152 -5.88 -17.18 4.92
N PHE A 153 -4.98 -16.58 5.69
CA PHE A 153 -5.11 -16.56 7.15
C PHE A 153 -6.34 -15.77 7.62
N GLY A 154 -6.68 -14.68 6.93
CA GLY A 154 -7.89 -13.91 7.19
C GLY A 154 -9.17 -14.74 7.03
N ILE A 155 -9.25 -15.54 5.97
CA ILE A 155 -10.39 -16.44 5.72
C ILE A 155 -10.46 -17.54 6.79
N ILE A 156 -9.34 -18.17 7.13
CA ILE A 156 -9.30 -19.20 8.19
C ILE A 156 -9.79 -18.63 9.52
N ALA A 157 -9.31 -17.44 9.91
CA ALA A 157 -9.73 -16.80 11.15
C ALA A 157 -11.24 -16.46 11.14
N LEU A 158 -11.77 -16.05 9.99
CA LEU A 158 -13.19 -15.79 9.82
C LEU A 158 -14.04 -17.07 9.94
N LEU A 159 -13.60 -18.17 9.31
CA LEU A 159 -14.26 -19.47 9.43
C LEU A 159 -14.27 -19.97 10.87
N ILE A 160 -13.15 -19.91 11.59
CA ILE A 160 -13.07 -20.31 13.00
C ILE A 160 -14.08 -19.51 13.85
N ARG A 161 -14.20 -18.19 13.63
CA ARG A 161 -15.18 -17.37 14.35
C ARG A 161 -16.62 -17.73 14.02
N LEU A 162 -16.92 -18.06 12.76
CA LEU A 162 -18.26 -18.47 12.34
C LEU A 162 -18.69 -19.82 12.93
N PHE A 163 -17.74 -20.76 13.10
CA PHE A 163 -18.04 -22.07 13.72
C PHE A 163 -18.02 -22.06 15.25
N SER A 164 -17.43 -21.04 15.86
CA SER A 164 -17.35 -20.91 17.33
C SER A 164 -18.55 -20.17 17.96
N ASN A 165 -19.38 -19.50 17.16
CA ASN A 165 -20.62 -18.85 17.57
C ASN A 165 -21.83 -19.73 17.25
#